data_AF-A0A183AYU5-F1
#
_entry.id   AF-A0A183AYU5-F1
#
_cell.length_a   1.000
_cell.length_b   1.000
_cell.length_c   1.000
_cell.angle_alpha   90.00
_cell.angle_beta   90.00
_cell.angle_gamma   90.00
#
_symmetry.space_group_name_H-M   'P 1'
#
loop_
_entity.id
_entity.type
_entity.pdbx_description
1 polymer ?
#
loop_
_entity_poly.entity_id
_entity_poly.type
_entity_poly.pdbx_seq_one_letter_code
_entity_poly.pdbx_strand_id
1 'polypeptide(L)'
;MENEKRSDHLPGGPVGSDDDRNEFNGVVRFFFQGDDGKYQAKCLRISNTATACQLVNILVEKFHPDLKMLTAGRYALYEYQSSSGGELIT
;
A
#
# COMPACT_ATOMS: atom_id res chain seq x y z
N MET A 1 27.86 60.22 -12.13
CA MET A 1 26.74 59.64 -12.89
C MET A 1 27.34 58.58 -13.78
N GLU A 2 27.34 57.32 -13.35
CA GLU A 2 27.45 56.17 -14.24
C GLU A 2 26.73 55.02 -13.53
N ASN A 3 25.52 54.75 -14.01
CA ASN A 3 24.74 53.56 -13.71
C ASN A 3 25.00 52.60 -14.88
N GLU A 4 25.47 51.38 -14.63
CA GLU A 4 24.91 50.23 -15.35
C GLU A 4 25.05 48.93 -14.54
N LYS A 5 23.95 48.19 -14.58
CA LYS A 5 23.58 47.00 -13.81
C LYS A 5 24.55 45.84 -14.00
N ARG A 6 24.80 45.08 -12.93
CA ARG A 6 25.01 43.63 -13.05
C ARG A 6 24.34 42.88 -11.91
N SER A 7 23.15 42.39 -12.26
CA SER A 7 22.40 41.25 -11.75
C SER A 7 22.68 40.77 -10.33
N ASP A 8 21.68 40.97 -9.48
CA ASP A 8 21.42 40.29 -8.23
C ASP A 8 21.66 38.77 -8.36
N HIS A 9 22.60 38.25 -7.57
CA HIS A 9 22.81 36.82 -7.40
C HIS A 9 22.55 36.47 -5.93
N LEU A 10 21.29 36.17 -5.61
CA LEU A 10 20.87 35.56 -4.35
C LEU A 10 19.63 34.70 -4.59
N PRO A 11 19.39 33.68 -3.76
CA PRO A 11 20.24 32.53 -3.49
C PRO A 11 19.70 31.31 -4.28
N GLY A 12 20.56 30.35 -4.62
CA GLY A 12 20.09 29.03 -4.98
C GLY A 12 19.33 28.46 -3.79
N GLY A 13 17.99 28.52 -3.83
CA GLY A 13 17.15 27.79 -2.90
C GLY A 13 17.54 26.31 -2.96
N PRO A 14 17.43 25.56 -1.85
CA PRO A 14 17.71 24.13 -1.90
C PRO A 14 16.89 23.53 -3.04
N VAL A 15 17.63 22.94 -3.99
CA VAL A 15 17.10 22.17 -5.10
C VAL A 15 16.08 21.20 -4.53
N GLY A 16 14.92 21.12 -5.17
CA GLY A 16 13.79 20.34 -4.69
C GLY A 16 14.27 18.99 -4.20
N SER A 17 13.87 18.61 -2.99
CA SER A 17 14.17 17.32 -2.41
C SER A 17 13.78 16.26 -3.43
N ASP A 18 14.76 15.70 -4.15
CA ASP A 18 14.59 14.54 -5.01
C ASP A 18 14.27 13.38 -4.07
N ASP A 19 13.00 13.34 -3.68
CA ASP A 19 12.36 12.22 -3.02
C ASP A 19 12.23 11.14 -4.11
N ASP A 20 13.39 10.61 -4.51
CA ASP A 20 13.57 9.40 -5.31
C ASP A 20 13.20 8.20 -4.42
N ARG A 21 12.05 8.30 -3.75
CA ARG A 21 11.44 7.17 -3.07
C ARG A 21 11.06 6.23 -4.19
N ASN A 22 11.88 5.19 -4.33
CA ASN A 22 11.63 3.98 -5.11
C ASN A 22 10.37 3.29 -4.54
N GLU A 23 9.24 3.98 -4.69
CA GLU A 23 7.95 3.64 -4.14
C GLU A 23 7.18 2.95 -5.25
N PHE A 24 6.99 1.66 -5.10
CA PHE A 24 6.24 0.86 -6.07
C PHE A 24 4.80 0.76 -5.61
N ASN A 25 3.85 1.07 -6.48
CA ASN A 25 2.43 0.87 -6.20
C ASN A 25 1.87 -0.29 -7.03
N GLY A 26 1.13 -1.18 -6.38
CA GLY A 26 0.42 -2.29 -7.02
C GLY A 26 -1.02 -2.40 -6.53
N VAL A 27 -1.82 -3.27 -7.14
CA VAL A 27 -3.17 -3.62 -6.66
C VAL A 27 -3.18 -5.10 -6.30
N VAL A 28 -3.54 -5.41 -5.06
CA VAL A 28 -3.66 -6.78 -4.56
C VAL A 28 -5.10 -7.07 -4.19
N ARG A 29 -5.57 -8.27 -4.55
CA ARG A 29 -6.90 -8.77 -4.19
C ARG A 29 -6.77 -9.65 -2.94
N PHE A 30 -7.48 -9.25 -1.88
CA PHE A 30 -7.59 -9.99 -0.63
C PHE A 30 -8.92 -10.72 -0.58
N PHE A 31 -8.90 -11.91 0.02
CA PHE A 31 -10.07 -12.73 0.24
C PHE A 31 -10.29 -12.94 1.73
N PHE A 32 -11.53 -12.87 2.16
CA PHE A 32 -11.94 -13.16 3.53
C PHE A 32 -13.09 -14.17 3.50
N GLN A 33 -12.94 -15.26 4.23
CA GLN A 33 -14.00 -16.23 4.48
C GLN A 33 -14.61 -15.94 5.84
N GLY A 34 -15.86 -15.49 5.85
CA GLY A 34 -16.61 -15.27 7.09
C GLY A 34 -17.10 -16.58 7.70
N ASP A 35 -17.47 -16.52 8.98
CA ASP A 35 -18.07 -17.64 9.72
C ASP A 35 -19.41 -18.09 9.12
N ASP A 36 -20.06 -17.24 8.33
CA ASP A 36 -21.28 -17.54 7.59
C ASP A 36 -21.03 -18.33 6.29
N GLY A 37 -19.79 -18.74 6.02
CA GLY A 37 -19.40 -19.50 4.84
C GLY A 37 -19.35 -18.67 3.55
N LYS A 38 -19.56 -17.35 3.63
CA LYS A 38 -19.47 -16.45 2.49
C LYS A 38 -18.03 -15.98 2.29
N TYR A 39 -17.65 -15.89 1.02
CA TYR A 39 -16.38 -15.30 0.62
C TYR A 39 -16.60 -13.86 0.18
N GLN A 40 -15.78 -12.97 0.69
CA GLN A 40 -15.71 -11.59 0.24
C GLN A 40 -14.33 -11.31 -0.34
N ALA A 41 -14.28 -10.52 -1.42
CA ALA A 41 -13.04 -10.07 -2.03
C ALA A 41 -12.95 -8.54 -2.01
N LYS A 42 -11.76 -8.01 -1.68
CA LYS A 42 -11.47 -6.57 -1.75
C LYS A 42 -10.13 -6.34 -2.43
N CYS A 43 -10.09 -5.40 -3.36
CA CYS A 43 -8.84 -4.94 -3.96
C CYS A 43 -8.32 -3.74 -3.17
N LEU A 44 -7.04 -3.75 -2.83
CA LEU A 44 -6.34 -2.61 -2.25
C LEU A 44 -5.18 -2.18 -3.14
N ARG A 45 -5.02 -0.87 -3.30
CA ARG A 45 -3.77 -0.30 -3.81
C ARG A 45 -2.76 -0.31 -2.67
N ILE A 46 -1.61 -0.93 -2.88
CA ILE A 46 -0.55 -1.07 -1.88
C ILE A 46 0.74 -0.45 -2.40
N SER A 47 1.60 -0.01 -1.49
CA SER A 47 2.98 0.35 -1.80
C SER A 47 3.96 -0.70 -1.28
N ASN A 48 5.21 -0.70 -1.76
CA ASN A 48 6.29 -1.49 -1.15
C ASN A 48 6.62 -1.06 0.29
N THR A 49 6.14 0.10 0.73
CA THR A 49 6.26 0.62 2.09
C THR A 49 5.07 0.25 2.99
N ALA A 50 4.02 -0.37 2.44
CA ALA A 50 2.84 -0.76 3.21
C ALA A 50 3.13 -1.98 4.11
N THR A 51 2.77 -1.87 5.39
CA THR A 51 2.94 -2.95 6.37
C THR A 51 1.70 -3.84 6.46
N ALA A 52 1.89 -5.10 6.84
CA ALA A 52 0.78 -6.04 7.05
C ALA A 52 -0.27 -5.50 8.04
N CYS A 53 0.17 -4.85 9.13
CA CYS A 53 -0.71 -4.23 10.11
C CYS A 53 -1.61 -3.14 9.50
N GLN A 54 -1.05 -2.26 8.67
CA GLN A 54 -1.83 -1.23 7.97
C GLN A 54 -2.85 -1.85 7.02
N LEU A 55 -2.45 -2.86 6.25
CA LEU A 55 -3.33 -3.55 5.32
C LEU A 55 -4.48 -4.27 6.04
N VAL A 56 -4.18 -4.98 7.14
CA VAL A 56 -5.19 -5.64 7.98
C VAL A 56 -6.22 -4.63 8.48
N ASN A 57 -5.79 -3.48 9.02
CA ASN A 57 -6.71 -2.46 9.52
C ASN A 57 -7.66 -1.98 8.42
N ILE A 58 -7.14 -1.64 7.24
CA ILE A 58 -7.94 -1.20 6.10
C ILE A 58 -8.94 -2.30 5.66
N LEU A 59 -8.50 -3.56 5.63
CA LEU A 59 -9.34 -4.69 5.24
C LEU A 59 -10.47 -4.93 6.25
N VAL A 60 -10.18 -4.88 7.55
CA VAL A 60 -11.20 -5.00 8.61
C VAL A 60 -12.26 -3.92 8.44
N GLU A 61 -11.85 -2.67 8.20
CA GLU A 61 -12.81 -1.57 7.96
C GLU A 61 -13.67 -1.78 6.71
N LYS A 62 -13.11 -2.40 5.66
CA LYS A 62 -13.82 -2.65 4.39
C LYS A 62 -14.72 -3.88 4.42
N PHE A 63 -14.37 -4.91 5.18
CA PHE A 63 -15.16 -6.13 5.32
C PHE A 63 -16.20 -6.02 6.43
N HIS A 64 -15.88 -5.29 7.51
CA HIS A 64 -16.71 -5.17 8.70
C HIS A 64 -16.68 -3.76 9.29
N PRO A 65 -17.36 -2.78 8.67
CA PRO A 65 -17.41 -1.41 9.18
C PRO A 65 -17.97 -1.32 10.61
N ASP A 66 -18.86 -2.24 11.00
CA ASP A 66 -19.48 -2.30 12.33
C ASP A 66 -18.59 -2.95 13.40
N LEU A 67 -17.61 -3.77 13.00
CA LEU A 67 -16.75 -4.49 13.94
C LEU A 67 -15.50 -3.71 14.34
N LYS A 68 -15.30 -2.49 13.83
CA LYS A 68 -14.14 -1.64 14.15
C LYS A 68 -13.88 -1.47 15.66
N MET A 69 -14.94 -1.53 16.48
CA MET A 69 -14.87 -1.40 17.94
C MET A 69 -14.84 -2.73 18.71
N LEU A 70 -15.12 -3.86 18.03
CA LEU A 70 -15.33 -5.16 18.64
C LEU A 70 -14.25 -6.18 18.27
N THR A 71 -13.57 -6.00 17.14
CA THR A 71 -12.53 -6.93 16.72
C THR A 71 -11.19 -6.57 17.34
N ALA A 72 -11.04 -6.94 18.61
CA ALA A 72 -9.76 -7.41 19.14
C ALA A 72 -9.43 -8.82 18.56
N GLY A 73 -9.77 -9.06 17.30
CA GLY A 73 -9.52 -10.30 16.59
C GLY A 73 -8.11 -10.29 16.03
N ARG A 74 -7.35 -11.35 16.27
CA ARG A 74 -6.01 -11.55 15.68
C ARG A 74 -6.15 -11.90 14.21
N TYR A 75 -6.35 -10.89 13.36
CA TYR A 75 -6.29 -11.07 11.92
C TYR A 75 -4.83 -11.21 11.46
N ALA A 76 -4.62 -12.08 10.48
CA ALA A 76 -3.34 -12.26 9.82
C ALA A 76 -3.56 -12.37 8.31
N LEU A 77 -2.55 -11.97 7.54
CA LEU A 77 -2.54 -12.15 6.09
C LEU A 77 -1.80 -13.44 5.77
N TYR A 78 -2.33 -14.16 4.79
CA TYR A 78 -1.70 -15.36 4.25
C TYR A 78 -1.58 -15.22 2.74
N GLU A 79 -0.47 -15.68 2.20
CA GLU A 79 -0.27 -15.79 0.77
C GLU A 79 -0.94 -17.07 0.28
N TYR A 80 -1.85 -16.94 -0.69
CA TYR A 80 -2.45 -18.09 -1.36
C TYR A 80 -1.64 -18.41 -2.61
N GLN A 81 -1.04 -19.60 -2.65
CA GLN A 81 -0.45 -20.15 -3.86
C GLN A 81 -1.41 -21.18 -4.44
N SER A 82 -1.92 -20.93 -5.65
CA SER A 82 -2.62 -21.97 -6.39
C SER A 82 -1.60 -23.07 -6.66
N SER A 83 -1.82 -24.27 -6.13
CA SER A 83 -1.01 -25.45 -6.43
C SER A 83 -1.18 -25.81 -7.91
N SER A 84 -0.40 -25.16 -8.75
CA SER A 84 -0.36 -25.33 -10.21
C SER A 84 1.10 -25.42 -10.60
N GLY A 85 1.76 -26.50 -10.18
CA GLY A 85 3.20 -26.70 -10.40
C GLY A 85 3.68 -28.14 -10.23
N GLY A 86 2.76 -29.11 -10.27
CA GLY A 86 3.06 -30.51 -10.47
C GLY A 86 2.62 -30.94 -11.87
N GLU A 87 3.03 -30.20 -12.90
CA GLU A 87 2.98 -30.74 -14.26
C GLU A 87 4.09 -31.78 -14.34
N LEU A 88 3.70 -33.04 -14.13
CA LEU A 88 4.56 -34.18 -14.38
C LEU A 88 4.81 -34.20 -15.89
N ILE A 89 5.92 -33.62 -16.32
CA ILE A 89 6.47 -33.92 -17.64
C ILE A 89 6.98 -35.37 -17.60
N THR A 90 6.27 -36.26 -18.26
CA THR A 90 6.70 -37.61 -18.64
C THR A 90 6.13 -37.90 -20.01
#